data_AF-A0A8S3YAC8-F1
#
_entry.id   AF-A0A8S3YAC8-F1
#
_cell.length_a   1.000
_cell.length_b   1.000
_cell.length_c   1.000
_cell.angle_alpha   90.00
_cell.angle_beta   90.00
_cell.angle_gamma   90.00
#
_symmetry.space_group_name_H-M   'P 1'
#
loop_
_entity.id
_entity.type
_entity.pdbx_description
1 polymer ?
#
loop_
_entity_poly.entity_id
_entity_poly.type
_entity_poly.pdbx_seq_one_letter_code
_entity_poly.pdbx_strand_id
1 'polypeptide(L)'
;MANRRIFPGYTQREYAEMHLIYGEAGQSSRAAATLYRERFPDRRHPHHEMFTRVHNSYMEGRLPGQRGGGRPQVVDEDIVLQEREQDPTTSVRAIQGRTGIPKSTVHSVLKRYGYHPFHVRRVQTLLTRDYLPRVQFCRRML
;
A
#
# COMPACT_ATOMS: atom_id res chain seq x y z
N MET A 1 6.44 6.72 -26.85
CA MET A 1 6.42 7.44 -25.56
C MET A 1 7.38 6.75 -24.61
N ALA A 2 8.52 7.39 -24.31
CA ALA A 2 9.69 6.75 -23.72
C ALA A 2 9.52 6.50 -22.21
N ASN A 3 9.82 5.26 -21.83
CA ASN A 3 9.85 4.71 -20.49
C ASN A 3 10.69 5.63 -19.55
N ARG A 4 10.03 6.37 -18.64
CA ARG A 4 10.70 7.18 -17.61
C ARG A 4 11.55 6.25 -16.76
N ARG A 5 12.86 6.24 -17.01
CA ARG A 5 13.86 5.43 -16.31
C ARG A 5 13.75 5.68 -14.80
N ILE A 6 13.07 4.74 -14.15
CA ILE A 6 13.04 4.50 -12.71
C ILE A 6 14.48 4.54 -12.21
N PHE A 7 14.71 5.22 -11.08
CA PHE A 7 16.02 5.28 -10.44
C PHE A 7 16.66 3.88 -10.43
N PRO A 8 17.90 3.71 -10.95
CA PRO A 8 18.63 2.45 -10.90
C PRO A 8 18.79 2.03 -9.44
N GLY A 9 18.81 0.72 -9.14
CA GLY A 9 18.77 0.19 -7.77
C GLY A 9 19.98 0.50 -6.88
N TYR A 10 20.22 1.77 -6.57
CA TYR A 10 21.08 2.23 -5.49
C TYR A 10 20.30 2.19 -4.17
N THR A 11 21.04 2.08 -3.07
CA THR A 11 20.51 2.16 -1.72
C THR A 11 20.13 3.59 -1.35
N GLN A 12 19.28 3.77 -0.34
CA GLN A 12 18.91 5.11 0.14
C GLN A 12 20.10 5.92 0.64
N ARG A 13 21.10 5.24 1.20
CA ARG A 13 22.36 5.87 1.60
C ARG A 13 23.12 6.42 0.39
N GLU A 14 23.27 5.63 -0.68
CA GLU A 14 23.94 6.07 -1.89
C GLU A 14 23.23 7.26 -2.54
N TYR A 15 21.89 7.29 -2.53
CA TYR A 15 21.14 8.46 -3.01
C TYR A 15 21.39 9.71 -2.15
N ALA A 16 21.42 9.58 -0.82
CA ALA A 16 21.75 10.69 0.06
C ALA A 16 23.18 11.21 -0.20
N GLU A 17 24.15 10.30 -0.34
CA GLU A 17 25.54 10.64 -0.68
C GLU A 17 25.63 11.37 -2.04
N MET A 18 24.87 10.92 -3.05
CA MET A 18 24.77 11.62 -4.34
C MET A 18 24.20 13.02 -4.19
N HIS A 19 23.16 13.22 -3.36
CA HIS A 19 22.58 14.54 -3.14
C HIS A 19 23.56 15.51 -2.47
N LEU A 20 24.28 15.05 -1.44
CA LEU A 20 25.28 15.85 -0.73
C LEU A 20 26.44 16.24 -1.67
N ILE A 21 26.97 15.28 -2.43
CA ILE A 21 28.05 15.51 -3.39
C ILE A 21 27.60 16.46 -4.51
N TYR A 22 26.34 16.38 -4.94
CA TYR A 22 25.79 17.33 -5.92
C TYR A 22 25.76 18.76 -5.38
N GLY A 23 25.39 18.95 -4.11
CA GLY A 23 25.43 20.25 -3.44
C GLY A 23 26.87 20.78 -3.32
N GLU A 24 27.81 19.91 -2.92
CA GLU A 24 29.22 20.25 -2.79
C GLU A 24 29.86 20.65 -4.13
N ALA A 25 29.48 19.97 -5.21
CA ALA A 25 29.93 20.28 -6.57
C ALA A 25 29.25 21.54 -7.16
N GLY A 26 28.64 22.39 -6.35
CA GLY A 26 27.96 23.61 -6.79
C GLY A 26 26.80 23.33 -7.74
N GLN A 27 26.08 22.22 -7.53
CA GLN A 27 24.99 21.75 -8.40
C GLN A 27 25.42 21.42 -9.84
N SER A 28 26.72 21.19 -10.08
CA SER A 28 27.23 20.68 -11.36
C SER A 28 27.19 19.15 -11.37
N SER A 29 26.32 18.58 -12.19
CA SER A 29 26.12 17.12 -12.27
C SER A 29 27.36 16.36 -12.73
N ARG A 30 28.14 16.94 -13.66
CA ARG A 30 29.38 16.34 -14.15
C ARG A 30 30.49 16.40 -13.11
N ALA A 31 30.67 17.54 -12.44
CA ALA A 31 31.64 17.67 -11.37
C ALA A 31 31.29 16.74 -10.20
N ALA A 32 30.00 16.63 -9.86
CA ALA A 32 29.51 15.69 -8.86
C ALA A 32 29.84 14.22 -9.21
N ALA A 33 29.68 13.83 -10.48
CA ALA A 33 30.02 12.48 -10.92
C ALA A 33 31.53 12.17 -10.80
N THR A 34 32.38 13.14 -11.12
CA THR A 34 33.83 13.03 -10.93
C THR A 34 34.17 12.91 -9.44
N LEU A 35 33.65 13.83 -8.62
CA LEU A 35 33.89 13.83 -7.17
C LEU A 35 33.40 12.55 -6.48
N TYR A 36 32.26 12.01 -6.93
CA TYR A 36 31.73 10.73 -6.42
C TYR A 36 32.66 9.56 -6.75
N ARG A 37 33.25 9.55 -7.96
CA ARG A 37 34.22 8.52 -8.37
C ARG A 37 35.49 8.59 -7.54
N GLU A 38 35.99 9.79 -7.27
CA GLU A 38 37.18 10.01 -6.45
C GLU A 38 36.98 9.57 -5.01
N ARG A 39 35.82 9.87 -4.42
CA ARG A 39 35.51 9.50 -3.02
C ARG A 39 35.19 8.03 -2.81
N PHE A 40 34.60 7.39 -3.83
CA PHE A 40 34.14 6.01 -3.73
C PHE A 40 34.67 5.18 -4.91
N PRO A 41 36.00 4.96 -4.99
CA PRO A 41 36.63 4.30 -6.14
C PRO A 41 36.15 2.85 -6.33
N ASP A 42 35.87 2.13 -5.24
CA ASP A 42 35.48 0.71 -5.29
C ASP A 42 33.97 0.48 -5.50
N ARG A 43 33.19 1.54 -5.72
CA ARG A 43 31.72 1.46 -5.87
C ARG A 43 31.27 1.63 -7.30
N ARG A 44 30.02 1.23 -7.56
CA ARG A 44 29.35 1.53 -8.82
C ARG A 44 29.20 3.05 -8.98
N HIS A 45 29.70 3.58 -10.09
CA HIS A 45 29.60 5.02 -10.36
C HIS A 45 28.29 5.38 -11.07
N PRO A 46 27.48 6.30 -10.50
CA PRO A 46 26.28 6.79 -11.15
C PRO A 46 26.61 7.65 -12.38
N HIS A 47 25.71 7.61 -13.37
CA HIS A 47 25.74 8.57 -14.47
C HIS A 47 25.46 9.99 -13.94
N HIS A 48 26.08 11.02 -14.52
CA HIS A 48 25.98 12.40 -14.04
C HIS A 48 24.54 12.91 -13.89
N GLU A 49 23.62 12.53 -14.78
CA GLU A 49 22.19 12.88 -14.65
C GLU A 49 21.53 12.37 -13.36
N MET A 50 22.08 11.33 -12.72
CA MET A 50 21.52 10.78 -11.49
C MET A 50 21.49 11.80 -10.36
N PHE A 51 22.55 12.60 -10.25
CA PHE A 51 22.69 13.62 -9.21
C PHE A 51 21.56 14.65 -9.29
N THR A 52 21.27 15.15 -10.49
CA THR A 52 20.15 16.07 -10.72
C THR A 52 18.80 15.40 -10.48
N ARG A 53 18.61 14.15 -10.92
CA ARG A 53 17.34 13.42 -10.70
C ARG A 53 17.07 13.18 -9.22
N VAL A 54 18.10 12.80 -8.46
CA VAL A 54 18.04 12.59 -7.02
C VAL A 54 17.70 13.91 -6.32
N HIS A 55 18.38 14.99 -6.67
CA HIS A 55 18.09 16.32 -6.16
C HIS A 55 16.63 16.74 -6.44
N ASN A 56 16.16 16.61 -7.68
CA ASN A 56 14.79 16.95 -8.04
C ASN A 56 13.76 16.10 -7.30
N SER A 57 14.05 14.81 -7.08
CA SER A 57 13.17 13.96 -6.27
C SER A 57 12.94 14.55 -4.89
N TYR A 58 14.00 14.96 -4.19
CA TYR A 58 13.88 15.57 -2.87
C TYR A 58 13.17 16.93 -2.91
N MET A 59 13.43 17.76 -3.92
CA MET A 59 12.73 19.04 -4.11
C MET A 59 11.22 18.85 -4.33
N GLU A 60 10.83 17.74 -4.95
CA GLU A 60 9.43 17.37 -5.15
C GLU A 60 8.83 16.59 -3.96
N GLY A 61 9.56 16.43 -2.85
CA GLY A 61 9.11 15.69 -1.67
C GLY A 61 9.03 14.17 -1.88
N ARG A 62 9.71 13.64 -2.90
CA ARG A 62 9.72 12.21 -3.26
C ARG A 62 11.05 11.57 -2.86
N LEU A 63 11.02 10.36 -2.30
CA LEU A 63 12.24 9.60 -2.07
C LEU A 63 12.72 8.91 -3.37
N PRO A 64 13.99 9.06 -3.75
CA PRO A 64 14.56 8.36 -4.89
C PRO A 64 14.53 6.84 -4.67
N GLY A 65 14.40 6.07 -5.75
CA GLY A 65 14.29 4.60 -5.69
C GLY A 65 12.92 4.07 -5.21
N GLN A 66 12.04 4.93 -4.69
CA GLN A 66 10.67 4.52 -4.39
C GLN A 66 9.89 4.36 -5.69
N ARG A 67 9.48 3.13 -6.00
CA ARG A 67 8.57 2.89 -7.13
C ARG A 67 7.27 3.63 -6.83
N GLY A 68 6.84 4.50 -7.74
CA GLY A 68 5.49 5.05 -7.70
C GLY A 68 4.51 3.89 -7.56
N GLY A 69 3.50 4.04 -6.70
CA GLY A 69 2.45 3.04 -6.54
C GLY A 69 1.94 2.61 -7.91
N GLY A 70 1.61 1.33 -8.04
CA GLY A 70 1.07 0.79 -9.29
C GLY A 70 -0.11 1.63 -9.80
N ARG A 71 -0.42 1.51 -11.09
CA ARG A 71 -1.54 2.24 -11.71
C ARG A 71 -2.79 2.11 -10.80
N PRO A 72 -3.40 3.23 -10.37
CA PRO A 72 -4.63 3.19 -9.59
C PRO A 72 -5.66 2.34 -10.32
N GLN A 73 -6.17 1.31 -9.65
CA GLN A 73 -7.31 0.56 -10.18
C GLN A 73 -8.54 1.42 -9.89
N VAL A 74 -9.20 1.93 -10.93
CA VAL A 74 -10.50 2.59 -10.78
C VAL A 74 -11.52 1.47 -10.61
N VAL A 75 -11.77 1.10 -9.36
CA VAL A 75 -12.83 0.17 -8.97
C VAL A 75 -13.78 0.98 -8.11
N ASP A 76 -15.07 0.87 -8.40
CA ASP A 76 -16.09 1.40 -7.52
C ASP A 76 -16.16 0.49 -6.27
N GLU A 77 -15.39 0.87 -5.25
CA GLU A 77 -15.27 0.11 -4.01
C GLU A 77 -16.58 0.14 -3.21
N ASP A 78 -17.40 1.19 -3.39
CA ASP A 78 -18.64 1.39 -2.64
C ASP A 78 -19.67 0.29 -2.92
N ILE A 79 -19.72 -0.22 -4.15
CA ILE A 79 -20.59 -1.35 -4.52
C ILE A 79 -20.22 -2.60 -3.72
N VAL A 80 -18.92 -2.86 -3.49
CA VAL A 80 -18.46 -4.01 -2.69
C VAL A 80 -18.83 -3.84 -1.22
N LEU A 81 -18.71 -2.62 -0.69
CA LEU A 81 -19.03 -2.31 0.70
C LEU A 81 -20.53 -2.41 0.95
N GLN A 82 -21.35 -1.88 0.05
CA GLN A 82 -22.81 -1.93 0.13
C GLN A 82 -23.34 -3.37 0.15
N GLU A 83 -22.81 -4.25 -0.72
CA GLU A 83 -23.15 -5.68 -0.72
C GLU A 83 -22.82 -6.37 0.61
N ARG A 84 -21.71 -5.96 1.23
CA ARG A 84 -21.27 -6.52 2.52
C ARG A 84 -22.09 -5.98 3.70
N GLU A 85 -22.51 -4.73 3.65
CA GLU A 85 -23.35 -4.10 4.67
C GLU A 85 -24.78 -4.64 4.65
N GLN A 86 -25.35 -4.88 3.46
CA GLN A 86 -26.68 -5.47 3.32
C GLN A 86 -26.74 -6.90 3.90
N ASP A 87 -25.71 -7.70 3.68
CA ASP A 87 -25.59 -9.05 4.24
C ASP A 87 -24.14 -9.37 4.66
N PRO A 88 -23.82 -9.21 5.96
CA PRO A 88 -22.49 -9.53 6.52
C PRO A 88 -22.07 -11.00 6.42
N THR A 89 -22.96 -11.89 6.01
CA THR A 89 -22.65 -13.32 5.78
C THR A 89 -22.26 -13.62 4.34
N THR A 90 -22.46 -12.67 3.42
CA THR A 90 -22.17 -12.84 1.99
C THR A 90 -20.70 -13.19 1.75
N SER A 91 -20.44 -14.28 1.03
CA SER A 91 -19.08 -14.68 0.66
C SER A 91 -18.48 -13.76 -0.40
N VAL A 92 -17.15 -13.64 -0.43
CA VAL A 92 -16.41 -12.90 -1.48
C VAL A 92 -16.77 -13.39 -2.89
N ARG A 93 -17.06 -14.69 -3.06
CA ARG A 93 -17.49 -15.27 -4.34
C ARG A 93 -18.89 -14.83 -4.74
N ALA A 94 -19.80 -14.71 -3.79
CA ALA A 94 -21.14 -14.20 -4.05
C ALA A 94 -21.10 -12.72 -4.47
N ILE A 95 -20.28 -11.89 -3.79
CA ILE A 95 -20.07 -10.49 -4.16
C ILE A 95 -19.49 -10.37 -5.57
N GLN A 96 -18.50 -11.21 -5.93
CA GLN A 96 -18.00 -11.27 -7.32
C GLN A 96 -19.13 -11.55 -8.31
N GLY A 97 -19.99 -12.53 -8.02
CA GLY A 97 -21.09 -12.92 -8.91
C GLY A 97 -22.13 -11.80 -9.10
N ARG A 98 -22.40 -11.01 -8.06
CA ARG A 98 -23.37 -9.90 -8.09
C ARG A 98 -22.81 -8.64 -8.74
N THR A 99 -21.55 -8.30 -8.45
CA THR A 99 -20.93 -7.02 -8.86
C THR A 99 -20.09 -7.12 -10.13
N GLY A 100 -19.70 -8.34 -10.54
CA GLY A 100 -18.74 -8.55 -11.63
C GLY A 100 -17.29 -8.20 -11.27
N ILE A 101 -17.03 -7.71 -10.05
CA ILE A 101 -15.69 -7.32 -9.60
C ILE A 101 -14.87 -8.59 -9.31
N PRO A 102 -13.62 -8.69 -9.81
CA PRO A 102 -12.78 -9.86 -9.55
C PRO A 102 -12.64 -10.16 -8.06
N LYS A 103 -12.71 -11.45 -7.68
CA LYS A 103 -12.57 -11.91 -6.29
C LYS A 103 -11.38 -11.29 -5.56
N SER A 104 -10.22 -11.19 -6.21
CA SER A 104 -9.00 -10.63 -5.63
C SER A 104 -9.16 -9.16 -5.23
N THR A 105 -9.82 -8.38 -6.08
CA THR A 105 -10.17 -6.98 -5.83
C THR A 105 -11.19 -6.89 -4.69
N VAL A 106 -12.29 -7.66 -4.74
CA VAL A 106 -13.30 -7.71 -3.65
C VAL A 106 -12.63 -8.02 -2.30
N HIS A 107 -11.79 -9.06 -2.26
CA HIS A 107 -11.08 -9.44 -1.03
C HIS A 107 -10.12 -8.34 -0.54
N SER A 108 -9.44 -7.64 -1.45
CA SER A 108 -8.53 -6.53 -1.11
C SER A 108 -9.28 -5.32 -0.56
N VAL A 109 -10.42 -4.98 -1.15
CA VAL A 109 -11.32 -3.91 -0.66
C VAL A 109 -11.82 -4.26 0.73
N LEU A 110 -12.44 -5.42 0.93
CA LEU A 110 -12.94 -5.84 2.24
C LEU A 110 -11.85 -5.84 3.31
N LYS A 111 -10.65 -6.33 2.98
CA LYS A 111 -9.50 -6.31 3.91
C LYS A 111 -9.05 -4.89 4.25
N ARG A 112 -9.01 -3.97 3.27
CA ARG A 112 -8.62 -2.58 3.48
C ARG A 112 -9.56 -1.86 4.45
N TYR A 113 -10.86 -2.13 4.34
CA TYR A 113 -11.90 -1.54 5.19
C TYR A 113 -12.20 -2.35 6.47
N GLY A 114 -11.38 -3.38 6.79
CA GLY A 114 -11.53 -4.14 8.04
C GLY A 114 -12.70 -5.13 8.09
N TYR A 115 -13.32 -5.44 6.95
CA TYR A 115 -14.35 -6.46 6.86
C TYR A 115 -13.73 -7.86 6.93
N HIS A 116 -13.69 -8.42 8.14
CA HIS A 116 -13.22 -9.79 8.36
C HIS A 116 -14.30 -10.82 8.00
N PRO A 117 -13.93 -12.01 7.49
CA PRO A 117 -14.85 -13.11 7.30
C PRO A 117 -15.54 -13.49 8.62
N PHE A 118 -16.84 -13.21 8.73
CA PHE A 118 -17.62 -13.52 9.92
C PHE A 118 -18.01 -15.00 9.90
N HIS A 119 -17.57 -15.77 10.89
CA HIS A 119 -18.03 -17.14 11.09
C HIS A 119 -19.25 -17.09 12.02
N VAL A 120 -20.45 -16.94 11.46
CA VAL A 120 -21.68 -17.05 12.24
C VAL A 120 -21.82 -18.50 12.71
N ARG A 121 -21.40 -18.78 13.94
CA ARG A 121 -21.63 -20.06 14.59
C ARG A 121 -22.93 -19.98 15.38
N ARG A 122 -24.00 -20.59 14.87
CA ARG A 122 -25.26 -20.75 15.63
C ARG A 122 -25.03 -21.83 16.67
N VAL A 123 -24.64 -21.45 17.89
CA VAL A 123 -24.29 -22.44 18.95
C VAL A 123 -25.53 -23.00 19.65
N GLN A 124 -26.70 -22.35 19.57
CA GLN A 124 -27.94 -22.82 20.19
C GLN A 124 -29.15 -22.39 19.36
N THR A 125 -30.06 -23.31 19.06
CA THR A 125 -31.37 -23.03 18.46
C THR A 125 -32.29 -22.41 19.52
N LEU A 126 -31.99 -21.17 19.91
CA LEU A 126 -32.81 -20.43 20.88
C LEU A 126 -34.21 -20.25 20.31
N LEU A 127 -35.19 -20.78 21.01
CA LEU A 127 -36.60 -20.53 20.72
C LEU A 127 -37.04 -19.27 21.47
N THR A 128 -38.08 -18.60 20.98
CA THR A 128 -38.61 -17.37 21.60
C THR A 128 -38.97 -17.56 23.08
N ARG A 129 -39.44 -18.77 23.45
CA ARG A 129 -39.76 -19.14 24.84
C ARG A 129 -38.55 -19.17 25.78
N ASP A 130 -37.33 -19.31 25.24
CA ASP A 130 -36.11 -19.45 26.04
C ASP A 130 -35.54 -18.09 26.47
N TYR A 131 -36.04 -16.98 25.92
CA TYR A 131 -35.48 -15.64 26.15
C TYR A 131 -35.71 -15.16 27.59
N LEU A 132 -36.96 -15.24 28.07
CA LEU A 132 -37.36 -14.81 29.41
C LEU A 132 -36.63 -15.59 30.53
N PRO A 133 -36.61 -16.95 30.52
CA PRO A 133 -35.86 -17.73 31.50
C PRO A 133 -34.38 -17.38 31.58
N ARG A 134 -33.73 -17.10 30.42
CA ARG A 134 -32.31 -16.75 30.39
C ARG A 134 -32.01 -15.37 30.97
N VAL A 135 -32.86 -14.37 30.69
CA VAL A 135 -32.72 -13.03 31.31
C VAL A 135 -32.88 -13.13 32.83
N GLN A 136 -33.84 -13.91 33.30
CA GLN A 136 -34.04 -14.13 34.74
C GLN A 136 -32.87 -14.87 35.39
N PHE A 137 -32.31 -15.88 34.72
CA PHE A 137 -31.12 -16.59 35.17
C PHE A 137 -29.93 -15.64 35.32
N CYS A 138 -29.63 -14.82 34.30
CA CYS A 138 -28.53 -13.86 34.34
C CYS A 138 -28.73 -12.82 35.47
N ARG A 139 -29.95 -12.31 35.67
CA ARG A 139 -30.28 -11.38 36.77
C ARG A 139 -30.19 -11.97 38.17
N ARG A 140 -30.23 -13.31 38.30
CA ARG A 140 -30.07 -13.99 39.59
C ARG A 140 -28.63 -14.38 39.89
N MET A 141 -27.82 -14.60 38.85
CA MET A 141 -26.43 -15.04 39.00
C MET A 141 -25.40 -13.89 38.92
N LEU A 142 -25.76 -12.75 38.31
CA LEU A 142 -24.99 -11.50 38.30
C LEU A 142 -25.61 -10.51 39.28
#